data_AF-A0A8S0FKT2-F1
#
_entry.id   AF-A0A8S0FKT2-F1
#
_cell.length_a   1.000
_cell.length_b   1.000
_cell.length_c   1.000
_cell.angle_alpha   90.00
_cell.angle_beta   90.00
_cell.angle_gamma   90.00
#
_symmetry.space_group_name_H-M   'P 1'
#
loop_
_entity.id
_entity.type
_entity.pdbx_description
1 polymer ?
#
loop_
_entity_poly.entity_id
_entity_poly.type
_entity_poly.pdbx_seq_one_letter_code
_entity_poly.pdbx_strand_id
1 'polypeptide(L)'
;MIELQKEGLIKSIGVCNFQIHHLQRLIDETGVTPVINQIELHPLMQQRQLHAWNATHKIQTESWSPLAQGGKGVFDQKVIRDLADKYGKTPAQIVIRWHLDSGLVVIPKSVTPSRIVENFDVWDFRLDKDELGEIAKLDQGKRLGPDPDNQIWKFGSSSAANVQIIPVAVMFRYRTFQKSFIPLASRPLLLFLVQECQI
;
A
#
# COMPACT_ATOMS: atom_id res chain seq x y z
N MET A 1 4.63 21.20 2.77
CA MET A 1 3.88 20.16 3.51
C MET A 1 3.93 20.38 5.00
N ILE A 2 5.12 20.45 5.61
CA ILE A 2 5.27 20.69 7.05
C ILE A 2 4.52 21.96 7.47
N GLU A 3 4.70 23.07 6.75
CA GLU A 3 3.94 24.30 7.01
C GLU A 3 2.43 24.13 6.83
N LEU A 4 1.98 23.49 5.74
CA LEU A 4 0.54 23.18 5.53
C LEU A 4 -0.06 22.29 6.64
N GLN A 5 0.74 21.41 7.24
CA GLN A 5 0.32 20.61 8.40
C GLN A 5 0.22 21.48 9.65
N LYS A 6 1.18 22.38 9.89
CA LYS A 6 1.15 23.34 11.00
C LYS A 6 -0.04 24.31 10.89
N GLU A 7 -0.38 24.72 9.67
CA GLU A 7 -1.57 25.50 9.35
C GLU A 7 -2.88 24.71 9.51
N GLY A 8 -2.81 23.40 9.78
CA GLY A 8 -3.97 22.54 10.00
C GLY A 8 -4.71 22.12 8.73
N LEU A 9 -4.19 22.48 7.55
CA LEU A 9 -4.76 22.12 6.24
C LEU A 9 -4.54 20.64 5.90
N ILE A 10 -3.48 20.05 6.46
CA ILE A 10 -3.15 18.62 6.30
C ILE A 10 -3.07 18.00 7.70
N LYS A 11 -3.67 16.81 7.89
CA LYS A 11 -3.59 16.08 9.17
C LYS A 11 -2.28 15.30 9.29
N SER A 12 -1.97 14.52 8.27
CA SER A 12 -0.80 13.66 8.23
C SER A 12 -0.03 13.84 6.93
N ILE A 13 1.30 13.83 7.04
CA ILE A 13 2.22 14.00 5.91
C ILE A 13 3.02 12.72 5.70
N GLY A 14 3.05 12.23 4.47
CA GLY A 14 3.76 11.03 4.06
C GLY A 14 4.44 11.22 2.72
N VAL A 15 5.14 10.18 2.29
CA VAL A 15 5.87 10.13 1.02
C VAL A 15 5.45 8.90 0.20
N CYS A 16 5.81 8.90 -1.08
CA CYS A 16 5.58 7.77 -1.97
C CYS A 16 6.87 7.50 -2.76
N ASN A 17 7.23 6.22 -2.93
CA ASN A 17 8.42 5.76 -3.65
C ASN A 17 9.74 6.28 -3.06
N PHE A 18 9.85 6.42 -1.73
CA PHE A 18 11.11 6.83 -1.10
C PHE A 18 11.95 5.60 -0.73
N GLN A 19 13.22 5.61 -1.13
CA GLN A 19 14.25 4.68 -0.66
C GLN A 19 14.83 5.14 0.68
N ILE A 20 15.58 4.26 1.33
CA ILE A 20 16.22 4.52 2.63
C ILE A 20 17.00 5.86 2.64
N HIS A 21 17.80 6.10 1.59
CA HIS A 21 18.63 7.31 1.52
C HIS A 21 17.79 8.58 1.28
N HIS A 22 16.66 8.50 0.56
CA HIS A 22 15.71 9.62 0.44
C HIS A 22 15.07 9.97 1.79
N LEU A 23 14.72 8.94 2.59
CA LEU A 23 14.12 9.12 3.92
C LEU A 23 15.12 9.71 4.91
N GLN A 24 16.36 9.21 4.90
CA GLN A 24 17.45 9.73 5.74
C GLN A 24 17.69 11.21 5.46
N ARG A 25 17.87 11.57 4.18
CA ARG A 25 18.03 12.97 3.79
C ARG A 25 16.87 13.86 4.24
N LEU A 26 15.63 13.40 4.06
CA LEU A 26 14.44 14.13 4.50
C LEU A 26 14.46 14.39 6.02
N ILE A 27 14.78 13.36 6.81
CA ILE A 27 14.83 13.44 8.27
C ILE A 27 15.97 14.36 8.71
N ASP A 28 17.15 14.24 8.10
CA ASP A 28 18.33 15.02 8.45
C ASP A 28 18.15 16.51 8.13
N GLU A 29 17.55 16.83 6.97
CA GLU A 29 17.37 18.22 6.53
C GLU A 29 16.18 18.92 7.19
N THR A 30 15.14 18.18 7.60
CA THR A 30 13.88 18.79 8.10
C THR A 30 13.56 18.48 9.55
N GLY A 31 14.17 17.45 10.14
CA GLY A 31 13.82 16.93 11.46
C GLY A 31 12.45 16.24 11.54
N VAL A 32 11.74 16.07 10.42
CA VAL A 32 10.39 15.50 10.38
C VAL A 32 10.38 14.15 9.69
N THR A 33 9.92 13.13 10.41
CA THR A 33 9.74 11.77 9.88
C THR A 33 8.36 11.61 9.25
N PRO A 34 8.25 11.13 8.00
CA PRO A 34 6.94 10.91 7.36
C PRO A 34 6.19 9.78 8.07
N VAL A 35 4.86 9.88 8.19
CA VAL A 35 4.08 8.83 8.87
C VAL A 35 3.77 7.64 7.97
N ILE A 36 3.82 7.82 6.65
CA ILE A 36 3.59 6.80 5.63
C ILE A 36 4.68 6.87 4.57
N ASN A 37 5.11 5.71 4.08
CA ASN A 37 5.84 5.56 2.82
C ASN A 37 5.06 4.58 1.92
N GLN A 38 4.37 5.14 0.92
CA GLN A 38 3.61 4.36 -0.05
C GLN A 38 4.55 3.84 -1.14
N ILE A 39 4.71 2.53 -1.29
CA ILE A 39 5.70 1.92 -2.20
C ILE A 39 5.11 0.75 -2.97
N GLU A 40 5.74 0.41 -4.10
CA GLU A 40 5.37 -0.77 -4.85
C GLU A 40 5.70 -1.99 -4.01
N LEU A 41 4.70 -2.79 -3.66
CA LEU A 41 4.92 -3.97 -2.83
C LEU A 41 3.90 -5.03 -3.22
N HIS A 42 4.39 -6.22 -3.53
CA HIS A 42 3.59 -7.39 -3.88
C HIS A 42 4.46 -8.66 -3.73
N PRO A 43 3.91 -9.89 -3.84
CA PRO A 43 4.68 -11.10 -3.55
C PRO A 43 6.00 -11.28 -4.32
N LEU A 44 6.12 -10.71 -5.54
CA LEU A 44 7.35 -10.75 -6.34
C LEU A 44 8.41 -9.68 -5.98
N MET A 45 8.04 -8.69 -5.16
CA MET A 45 8.91 -7.62 -4.69
C MET A 45 8.43 -7.21 -3.30
N GLN A 46 8.89 -7.94 -2.28
CA GLN A 46 8.35 -7.82 -0.92
C GLN A 46 8.98 -6.69 -0.11
N GLN A 47 10.03 -6.06 -0.63
CA GLN A 47 10.69 -4.88 -0.07
C GLN A 47 11.08 -5.03 1.42
N ARG A 48 11.54 -6.22 1.83
CA ARG A 48 11.80 -6.56 3.24
C ARG A 48 12.72 -5.58 3.95
N GLN A 49 13.79 -5.15 3.29
CA GLN A 49 14.74 -4.20 3.85
C GLN A 49 14.09 -2.83 4.11
N LEU A 50 13.40 -2.28 3.10
CA LEU A 50 12.73 -0.98 3.22
C LEU A 50 11.56 -1.03 4.21
N HIS A 51 10.80 -2.13 4.22
CA HIS A 51 9.72 -2.34 5.17
C HIS A 51 10.24 -2.39 6.62
N ALA A 52 11.29 -3.17 6.89
CA ALA A 52 11.90 -3.22 8.23
C ALA A 52 12.49 -1.86 8.65
N TRP A 53 13.09 -1.13 7.70
CA TRP A 53 13.62 0.21 7.95
C TRP A 53 12.50 1.20 8.29
N ASN A 54 11.42 1.23 7.50
CA ASN A 54 10.23 2.03 7.75
C ASN A 54 9.67 1.76 9.15
N ALA A 55 9.47 0.49 9.51
CA ALA A 55 8.96 0.09 10.82
C ALA A 55 9.87 0.56 11.98
N THR A 56 11.19 0.43 11.82
CA THR A 56 12.18 0.90 12.82
C THR A 56 12.09 2.42 13.04
N HIS A 57 11.76 3.17 12.00
CA HIS A 57 11.61 4.63 12.04
C HIS A 57 10.16 5.09 12.26
N LYS A 58 9.26 4.18 12.64
CA LYS A 58 7.83 4.47 12.87
C LYS A 58 7.10 5.04 11.65
N ILE A 59 7.52 4.61 10.46
CA ILE A 59 6.90 4.93 9.18
C ILE A 59 6.01 3.75 8.79
N GLN A 60 4.72 3.97 8.55
CA GLN A 60 3.82 2.94 8.08
C GLN A 60 4.06 2.68 6.58
N THR A 61 4.38 1.42 6.24
CA THR A 61 4.46 1.03 4.83
C THR A 61 3.06 0.83 4.26
N GLU A 62 2.82 1.43 3.10
CA GLU A 62 1.57 1.29 2.35
C GLU A 62 1.84 0.75 0.95
N SER A 63 1.16 -0.31 0.55
CA SER A 63 1.41 -1.03 -0.68
C SER A 63 0.56 -0.49 -1.84
N TRP A 64 1.21 0.07 -2.86
CA TRP A 64 0.58 0.32 -4.16
C TRP A 64 0.88 -0.81 -5.15
N SER A 65 -0.02 -0.99 -6.14
CA SER A 65 -0.05 -2.18 -7.02
C SER A 65 0.05 -3.52 -6.27
N PRO A 66 -0.73 -3.71 -5.19
CA PRO A 66 -0.55 -4.86 -4.30
C PRO A 66 -0.79 -6.23 -4.95
N LEU A 67 -1.50 -6.24 -6.08
CA LEU A 67 -1.81 -7.41 -6.89
C LEU A 67 -0.89 -7.54 -8.10
N ALA A 68 0.32 -6.95 -8.13
CA ALA A 68 1.29 -7.11 -9.22
C ALA A 68 0.68 -6.92 -10.64
N GLN A 69 -0.04 -5.81 -10.85
CA GLN A 69 -0.72 -5.47 -12.11
C GLN A 69 -1.71 -6.56 -12.61
N GLY A 70 -2.58 -7.04 -11.72
CA GLY A 70 -3.62 -8.03 -12.06
C GLY A 70 -3.18 -9.49 -11.87
N GLY A 71 -2.11 -9.71 -11.12
CA GLY A 71 -1.70 -11.02 -10.61
C GLY A 71 -0.81 -11.83 -11.55
N LYS A 72 -0.27 -11.21 -12.61
CA LYS A 72 0.60 -11.88 -13.58
C LYS A 72 1.84 -12.43 -12.88
N GLY A 73 2.04 -13.75 -12.92
CA GLY A 73 3.13 -14.43 -12.22
C GLY A 73 2.95 -14.55 -10.70
N VAL A 74 1.78 -14.18 -10.16
CA VAL A 74 1.43 -14.33 -8.73
C VAL A 74 0.23 -15.26 -8.55
N PHE A 75 -0.89 -14.99 -9.23
CA PHE A 75 -2.12 -15.78 -9.06
C PHE A 75 -1.98 -17.21 -9.61
N ASP A 76 -1.03 -17.41 -10.53
CA ASP A 76 -0.65 -18.70 -11.09
C ASP A 76 0.40 -19.46 -10.27
N GLN A 77 0.88 -18.91 -9.16
CA GLN A 77 1.82 -19.60 -8.29
C GLN A 77 1.09 -20.70 -7.54
N LYS A 78 1.69 -21.90 -7.46
CA LYS A 78 1.09 -23.06 -6.81
C LYS A 78 0.66 -22.74 -5.38
N VAL A 79 1.52 -22.07 -4.61
CA VAL A 79 1.21 -21.63 -3.24
C VAL A 79 -0.04 -20.75 -3.17
N ILE A 80 -0.21 -19.79 -4.09
CA ILE A 80 -1.36 -18.88 -4.06
C ILE A 80 -2.66 -19.62 -4.40
N ARG A 81 -2.62 -20.53 -5.38
CA ARG A 81 -3.78 -21.37 -5.74
C ARG A 81 -4.17 -22.33 -4.62
N ASP A 82 -3.19 -23.03 -4.05
CA ASP A 82 -3.46 -23.99 -2.98
C ASP A 82 -4.08 -23.29 -1.75
N LEU A 83 -3.62 -22.07 -1.43
CA LEU A 83 -4.22 -21.26 -0.37
C LEU A 83 -5.62 -20.75 -0.74
N ALA A 84 -5.81 -20.31 -1.98
CA ALA A 84 -7.12 -19.90 -2.49
C ALA A 84 -8.15 -21.04 -2.34
N ASP A 85 -7.76 -22.26 -2.72
CA ASP A 85 -8.59 -23.46 -2.57
C ASP A 85 -8.81 -23.83 -1.10
N LYS A 86 -7.76 -23.80 -0.27
CA LYS A 86 -7.83 -24.09 1.18
C LYS A 86 -8.83 -23.19 1.91
N TYR A 87 -8.83 -21.90 1.59
CA TYR A 87 -9.68 -20.90 2.25
C TYR A 87 -11.01 -20.64 1.53
N GLY A 88 -11.22 -21.21 0.34
CA GLY A 88 -12.38 -20.90 -0.49
C GLY A 88 -12.43 -19.43 -0.92
N LYS A 89 -11.25 -18.85 -1.20
CA LYS A 89 -11.06 -17.42 -1.54
C LYS A 89 -10.42 -17.27 -2.91
N THR A 90 -10.47 -16.08 -3.49
CA THR A 90 -9.78 -15.80 -4.76
C THR A 90 -8.28 -15.57 -4.53
N PRO A 91 -7.42 -15.80 -5.54
CA PRO A 91 -6.00 -15.46 -5.47
C PRO A 91 -5.75 -13.99 -5.05
N ALA A 92 -6.60 -13.06 -5.49
CA ALA A 92 -6.51 -11.66 -5.09
C ALA A 92 -6.74 -11.47 -3.59
N GLN A 93 -7.75 -12.14 -3.02
CA GLN A 93 -8.04 -12.13 -1.59
C GLN A 93 -6.89 -12.72 -0.76
N ILE A 94 -6.26 -13.81 -1.22
CA ILE A 94 -5.06 -14.38 -0.57
C ILE A 94 -3.93 -13.35 -0.53
N VAL A 95 -3.64 -12.69 -1.66
CA VAL A 95 -2.57 -11.68 -1.72
C VAL A 95 -2.90 -10.47 -0.84
N ILE A 96 -4.13 -9.99 -0.83
CA ILE A 96 -4.56 -8.88 0.05
C ILE A 96 -4.42 -9.30 1.52
N ARG A 97 -4.84 -10.52 1.88
CA ARG A 97 -4.67 -11.04 3.24
C ARG A 97 -3.21 -11.13 3.65
N TRP A 98 -2.33 -11.56 2.74
CA TRP A 98 -0.88 -11.56 2.94
C TRP A 98 -0.33 -10.17 3.27
N HIS A 99 -0.79 -9.11 2.58
CA HIS A 99 -0.40 -7.73 2.93
C HIS A 99 -0.81 -7.38 4.37
N LEU A 100 -2.07 -7.64 4.72
CA LEU A 100 -2.63 -7.31 6.02
C LEU A 100 -1.93 -8.09 7.16
N ASP A 101 -1.68 -9.39 6.98
CA ASP A 101 -0.98 -10.22 7.95
C ASP A 101 0.52 -9.91 8.05
N SER A 102 1.07 -9.26 7.03
CA SER A 102 2.44 -8.70 7.05
C SER A 102 2.51 -7.32 7.72
N GLY A 103 1.41 -6.77 8.24
CA GLY A 103 1.37 -5.46 8.90
C GLY A 103 1.40 -4.26 7.94
N LEU A 104 1.07 -4.49 6.67
CA LEU A 104 1.05 -3.46 5.63
C LEU A 104 -0.34 -2.83 5.50
N VAL A 105 -0.38 -1.54 5.21
CA VAL A 105 -1.60 -0.91 4.63
C VAL A 105 -1.64 -1.26 3.15
N VAL A 106 -2.80 -1.57 2.61
CA VAL A 106 -2.95 -2.07 1.24
C VAL A 106 -4.07 -1.33 0.51
N ILE A 107 -3.78 -0.84 -0.71
CA ILE A 107 -4.76 -0.14 -1.56
C ILE A 107 -4.91 -0.89 -2.90
N PRO A 108 -5.78 -1.92 -2.97
CA PRO A 108 -6.06 -2.59 -4.23
C PRO A 108 -6.94 -1.70 -5.12
N LYS A 109 -6.38 -1.19 -6.22
CA LYS A 109 -7.12 -0.40 -7.20
C LYS A 109 -8.14 -1.26 -7.93
N SER A 110 -9.39 -0.80 -7.96
CA SER A 110 -10.44 -1.32 -8.83
C SER A 110 -11.49 -0.24 -9.09
N VAL A 111 -12.06 -0.24 -10.29
CA VAL A 111 -13.27 0.52 -10.64
C VAL A 111 -14.49 -0.39 -10.84
N THR A 112 -14.29 -1.70 -10.81
CA THR A 112 -15.35 -2.70 -10.97
C THR A 112 -15.99 -2.99 -9.61
N PRO A 113 -17.30 -2.74 -9.41
CA PRO A 113 -17.95 -2.88 -8.10
C PRO A 113 -17.81 -4.26 -7.47
N SER A 114 -17.99 -5.33 -8.25
CA SER A 114 -17.85 -6.71 -7.76
C SER A 114 -16.45 -7.00 -7.21
N ARG A 115 -15.40 -6.51 -7.88
CA ARG A 115 -14.01 -6.63 -7.42
C ARG A 115 -13.73 -5.80 -6.17
N ILE A 116 -14.37 -4.65 -6.01
CA ILE A 116 -14.22 -3.85 -4.78
C ILE A 116 -14.78 -4.62 -3.58
N VAL A 117 -15.96 -5.25 -3.75
CA VAL A 117 -16.56 -6.11 -2.73
C VAL A 117 -15.68 -7.33 -2.46
N GLU A 118 -15.23 -8.03 -3.51
CA GLU A 118 -14.34 -9.20 -3.39
C GLU A 118 -13.05 -8.85 -2.65
N ASN A 119 -12.36 -7.78 -3.04
CA ASN A 119 -11.11 -7.33 -2.43
C ASN A 119 -11.27 -6.96 -0.94
N PHE A 120 -12.48 -6.59 -0.51
CA PHE A 120 -12.76 -6.27 0.89
C PHE A 120 -13.11 -7.50 1.74
N ASP A 121 -13.51 -8.61 1.12
CA ASP A 121 -13.91 -9.83 1.82
C ASP A 121 -12.72 -10.70 2.26
N VAL A 122 -11.86 -10.10 3.11
CA VAL A 122 -10.58 -10.68 3.57
C VAL A 122 -10.43 -10.69 5.10
N TRP A 123 -11.55 -10.57 5.82
CA TRP A 123 -11.59 -10.38 7.27
C TRP A 123 -12.07 -11.61 8.05
N ASP A 124 -12.62 -12.60 7.35
CA ASP A 124 -13.17 -13.84 7.87
C ASP A 124 -12.15 -14.99 7.89
N PHE A 125 -10.93 -14.74 7.43
CA PHE A 125 -9.81 -15.69 7.49
C PHE A 125 -8.49 -14.99 7.81
N ARG A 126 -7.48 -15.79 8.12
CA ARG A 126 -6.12 -15.32 8.41
C ARG A 126 -5.10 -16.36 7.93
N LEU A 127 -3.99 -15.90 7.36
CA LEU A 127 -2.89 -16.78 7.00
C LEU A 127 -2.04 -17.11 8.23
N ASP A 128 -1.64 -18.37 8.34
CA ASP A 128 -0.73 -18.80 9.41
C ASP A 128 0.73 -18.44 9.08
N LYS A 129 1.63 -18.67 10.05
CA LYS A 129 3.04 -18.29 9.91
C LYS A 129 3.74 -19.07 8.79
N ASP A 130 3.39 -20.33 8.59
CA ASP A 130 4.05 -21.20 7.62
C ASP A 130 3.60 -20.81 6.21
N GLU A 131 2.32 -20.48 6.03
CA GLU A 131 1.76 -19.98 4.78
C GLU A 131 2.37 -18.63 4.37
N LEU A 132 2.51 -17.71 5.33
CA LEU A 132 3.25 -16.46 5.10
C LEU A 132 4.70 -16.76 4.70
N GLY A 133 5.32 -17.78 5.31
CA GLY A 133 6.65 -18.29 4.97
C GLY A 133 6.76 -18.84 3.55
N GLU A 134 5.72 -19.52 3.05
CA GLU A 134 5.68 -20.01 1.67
C GLU A 134 5.52 -18.87 0.66
N ILE A 135 4.64 -17.90 0.91
CA ILE A 135 4.50 -16.70 0.06
C ILE A 135 5.80 -15.89 0.08
N ALA A 136 6.51 -15.87 1.20
CA ALA A 136 7.82 -15.24 1.33
C ALA A 136 8.86 -15.77 0.32
N LYS A 137 8.74 -17.01 -0.17
CA LYS A 137 9.64 -17.58 -1.18
C LYS A 137 9.44 -17.03 -2.58
N LEU A 138 8.32 -16.33 -2.83
CA LEU A 138 8.01 -15.75 -4.14
C LEU A 138 8.79 -14.45 -4.44
N ASP A 139 9.49 -13.89 -3.45
CA ASP A 139 10.23 -12.65 -3.65
C ASP A 139 11.35 -12.82 -4.68
N GLN A 140 11.34 -11.96 -5.70
CA GLN A 140 12.32 -11.96 -6.78
C GLN A 140 12.99 -10.58 -6.92
N GLY A 141 12.64 -9.62 -6.07
CA GLY A 141 13.03 -8.21 -6.27
C GLY A 141 12.50 -7.64 -7.59
N LYS A 142 11.43 -8.21 -8.16
CA LYS A 142 10.95 -7.88 -9.49
C LYS A 142 10.05 -6.65 -9.44
N ARG A 143 10.64 -5.49 -9.73
CA ARG A 143 9.91 -4.24 -9.91
C ARG A 143 9.13 -4.24 -11.24
N LEU A 144 7.87 -3.83 -11.18
CA LEU A 144 6.98 -3.61 -12.33
C LEU A 144 6.77 -2.12 -12.61
N GLY A 145 6.92 -1.28 -11.58
CA GLY A 145 6.90 0.16 -11.68
C GLY A 145 8.23 0.80 -12.11
N PRO A 146 8.25 2.14 -12.20
CA PRO A 146 9.48 2.88 -12.41
C PRO A 146 10.40 2.78 -11.18
N ASP A 147 11.71 2.83 -11.44
CA ASP A 147 12.73 2.85 -10.40
C ASP A 147 12.76 4.21 -9.68
N PRO A 148 12.57 4.24 -8.34
CA PRO A 148 12.62 5.47 -7.54
C PRO A 148 13.87 6.33 -7.70
N ASP A 149 15.03 5.74 -7.99
CA ASP A 149 16.30 6.49 -8.04
C ASP A 149 16.55 7.10 -9.42
N ASN A 150 15.89 6.55 -10.45
CA ASN A 150 15.97 7.02 -11.83
C ASN A 150 14.83 7.99 -12.20
N GLN A 151 13.95 8.32 -11.24
CA GLN A 151 13.05 9.45 -11.36
C GLN A 151 13.81 10.72 -10.96
N ILE A 152 13.95 11.68 -11.88
CA ILE A 152 14.67 12.93 -11.62
C ILE A 152 13.94 13.71 -10.52
N TRP A 153 14.46 13.66 -9.29
CA TRP A 153 14.04 14.49 -8.16
C TRP A 153 14.47 15.95 -8.37
N LYS A 154 13.73 16.72 -9.17
CA LYS A 154 13.98 18.17 -9.29
C LYS A 154 13.43 18.91 -8.07
N PHE A 155 14.20 18.95 -6.99
CA PHE A 155 14.03 19.98 -5.97
C PHE A 155 14.52 21.31 -6.55
N GLY A 156 13.58 22.16 -7.00
CA GLY A 156 13.88 23.58 -7.28
C GLY A 156 13.86 24.06 -8.74
N SER A 157 13.02 23.52 -9.62
CA SER A 157 12.65 24.24 -10.84
C SER A 157 11.20 23.98 -11.24
N SER A 158 10.49 25.06 -11.56
CA SER A 158 9.09 25.18 -11.96
C SER A 158 8.68 24.32 -13.17
N SER A 159 8.71 23.00 -13.04
CA SER A 159 8.07 22.05 -13.95
C SER A 159 7.49 20.92 -13.13
N ALA A 160 6.15 20.86 -13.06
CA ALA A 160 5.39 19.83 -12.39
C ALA A 160 5.68 18.45 -13.02
N ALA A 161 6.52 17.66 -12.38
CA ALA A 161 6.61 16.22 -12.62
C ALA A 161 7.12 15.52 -11.34
N ASN A 162 6.24 14.68 -10.80
CA ASN A 162 6.52 13.48 -10.00
C ASN A 162 7.15 13.61 -8.61
N VAL A 163 6.67 14.56 -7.82
CA VAL A 163 6.63 14.38 -6.36
C VAL A 163 5.17 14.22 -5.95
N GLN A 164 4.68 12.97 -5.91
CA GLN A 164 3.38 12.66 -5.30
C GLN A 164 3.55 12.56 -3.80
N ILE A 165 3.69 13.75 -3.23
CA ILE A 165 3.48 14.02 -1.82
C ILE A 165 2.00 13.75 -1.53
N ILE A 166 1.71 12.82 -0.62
CA ILE A 166 0.33 12.48 -0.26
C ILE A 166 -0.07 13.40 0.91
N PRO A 167 -0.91 14.42 0.71
CA PRO A 167 -1.67 14.96 1.83
C PRO A 167 -2.60 13.83 2.26
N VAL A 168 -2.31 13.19 3.40
CA VAL A 168 -3.25 12.24 3.99
C VAL A 168 -4.36 13.08 4.60
N ALA A 169 -5.21 13.64 3.74
CA ALA A 169 -6.49 14.23 4.09
C ALA A 169 -7.45 13.08 4.34
N VAL A 170 -7.37 12.50 5.55
CA VAL A 170 -8.47 11.73 6.10
C VAL A 170 -9.65 12.69 6.26
N MET A 171 -10.60 12.69 5.31
CA MET A 171 -12.05 12.93 5.49
C MET A 171 -12.78 13.35 4.20
N PHE A 172 -13.87 12.61 3.92
CA PHE A 172 -15.07 12.96 3.12
C PHE A 172 -15.03 13.01 1.58
N ARG A 173 -15.51 11.91 0.95
CA ARG A 173 -16.80 11.86 0.20
C ARG A 173 -17.17 10.40 -0.15
N TYR A 174 -17.67 9.66 0.84
CA TYR A 174 -18.43 8.40 0.62
C TYR A 174 -19.86 8.48 1.19
N ARG A 175 -20.40 9.71 1.30
CA ARG A 175 -21.70 9.96 1.95
C ARG A 175 -22.93 9.55 1.13
N THR A 176 -22.76 9.08 -0.10
CA THR A 176 -23.87 8.67 -0.98
C THR A 176 -24.04 7.16 -1.14
N PHE A 177 -23.06 6.33 -0.76
CA PHE A 177 -23.17 4.87 -0.94
C PHE A 177 -23.55 4.10 0.34
N GLN A 178 -23.46 4.76 1.51
CA GLN A 178 -23.64 4.12 2.81
C GLN A 178 -25.10 3.99 3.29
N LYS A 179 -26.08 4.44 2.50
CA LYS A 179 -27.50 4.35 2.90
C LYS A 179 -28.18 3.03 2.56
N SER A 180 -27.56 2.14 1.77
CA SER A 180 -28.29 0.97 1.27
C SER A 180 -27.69 -0.39 1.62
N PHE A 181 -26.41 -0.50 1.97
CA PHE A 181 -25.80 -1.81 2.23
C PHE A 181 -24.68 -1.68 3.27
N ILE A 182 -24.74 -2.54 4.29
CA ILE A 182 -23.73 -2.81 5.35
C ILE A 182 -23.95 -2.03 6.68
N PRO A 183 -24.31 -2.72 7.79
CA PRO A 183 -24.33 -2.13 9.12
C PRO A 183 -22.90 -1.95 9.65
N LEU A 184 -22.55 -0.70 9.99
CA LEU A 184 -21.30 -0.34 10.66
C LEU A 184 -21.41 -0.61 12.17
N ALA A 185 -20.79 -1.68 12.63
CA ALA A 185 -20.28 -1.77 13.99
C ALA A 185 -19.07 -2.72 14.00
N SER A 186 -17.95 -2.27 14.59
CA SER A 186 -16.80 -3.09 15.03
C SER A 186 -15.78 -3.64 14.01
N ARG A 187 -15.26 -2.83 13.06
CA ARG A 187 -14.02 -3.20 12.32
C ARG A 187 -13.01 -2.03 12.24
N PRO A 188 -11.69 -2.28 12.32
CA PRO A 188 -10.66 -1.23 12.35
C PRO A 188 -10.67 -0.41 11.05
N LEU A 189 -10.37 0.89 11.17
CA LEU A 189 -10.33 1.85 10.06
C LEU A 189 -9.41 1.35 8.93
N LEU A 190 -9.98 0.98 7.78
CA LEU A 190 -9.24 0.92 6.52
C LEU A 190 -9.86 1.93 5.56
N LEU A 191 -9.04 2.88 5.11
CA LEU A 191 -9.44 3.99 4.27
C LEU A 191 -9.44 3.52 2.80
N PHE A 192 -10.62 3.33 2.19
CA PHE A 192 -10.72 3.14 0.75
C PHE A 192 -10.58 4.50 0.06
N LEU A 193 -9.39 4.78 -0.47
CA LEU A 193 -9.15 5.91 -1.36
C LEU A 193 -9.25 5.45 -2.81
N VAL A 194 -10.18 6.05 -3.56
CA VAL A 194 -10.05 6.16 -5.01
C VAL A 194 -8.99 7.25 -5.21
N GLN A 195 -7.74 6.88 -5.51
CA GLN A 195 -6.68 7.86 -5.70
C GLN A 195 -6.06 7.79 -7.10
N GLU A 196 -6.01 8.97 -7.74
CA GLU A 196 -5.38 9.29 -9.03
C GLU A 196 -3.83 9.23 -8.98
N CYS A 197 -3.23 8.50 -8.03
CA CYS A 197 -1.77 8.40 -7.87
C CYS A 197 -1.14 7.20 -8.60
N GLN A 198 -1.79 6.68 -9.63
CA GLN A 198 -1.17 5.68 -10.51
C GLN A 198 -0.86 6.34 -11.85
N ILE A 199 0.35 6.87 -11.98
CA ILE A 199 0.95 7.31 -13.23
C ILE A 199 2.15 6.41 -13.50
#